data_AF-Q9KA94-F1
#
_entry.id   AF-Q9KA94-F1
#
_cell.length_a   1.000
_cell.length_b   1.000
_cell.length_c   1.000
_cell.angle_alpha   90.00
_cell.angle_beta   90.00
_cell.angle_gamma   90.00
#
_symmetry.space_group_name_H-M   'P 1'
#
loop_
_entity.id
_entity.type
_entity.pdbx_description
1 polymer ?
#
loop_
_entity_poly.entity_id
_entity_poly.type
_entity_poly.pdbx_seq_one_letter_code
_entity_poly.pdbx_strand_id
1 'polypeptide(L)' 'MILYTMVPYESIFYEDTQPSGNVRTIDVDGAMVIVEEMSSSEYKVVRLISSNPRHYLESRFAPGTVIYAKPQL' A
#
# COMPACT_ATOMS: atom_id res chain seq x y z
N MET A 1 -16.86 6.20 11.38
CA MET A 1 -18.29 5.80 11.42
C MET A 1 -18.46 4.78 12.54
N ILE A 2 -19.59 4.79 13.24
CA ILE A 2 -19.94 3.83 14.28
C ILE A 2 -21.16 3.05 13.79
N LEU A 3 -21.13 1.71 13.92
CA LEU A 3 -22.22 0.83 13.50
C LEU A 3 -23.00 0.36 14.74
N TYR A 4 -24.24 0.82 14.90
CA TYR A 4 -25.13 0.39 15.99
C TYR A 4 -26.01 -0.77 15.51
N THR A 5 -25.48 -1.99 15.58
CA THR A 5 -26.18 -3.19 15.10
C THR A 5 -25.97 -4.36 16.07
N MET A 6 -26.95 -5.26 16.12
CA MET A 6 -26.88 -6.52 16.85
C MET A 6 -26.13 -7.62 16.07
N VAL A 7 -25.78 -7.35 14.81
CA VAL A 7 -25.08 -8.32 13.95
C VAL A 7 -23.61 -8.42 14.41
N PRO A 8 -23.06 -9.64 14.57
CA PRO A 8 -21.68 -9.84 14.98
C PRO A 8 -20.70 -9.26 13.96
N TYR A 9 -19.58 -8.73 14.46
CA TYR A 9 -18.57 -8.01 13.67
C TYR A 9 -18.08 -8.83 12.47
N GLU A 10 -17.77 -10.10 12.70
CA GLU A 10 -17.25 -11.06 11.74
C GLU A 10 -18.22 -11.32 10.57
N SER A 11 -19.53 -11.15 10.81
CA SER A 11 -20.54 -11.31 9.75
C SER A 11 -20.68 -10.07 8.88
N ILE A 12 -20.28 -8.89 9.37
CA ILE A 12 -20.40 -7.61 8.66
C ILE A 12 -19.13 -7.37 7.84
N PHE A 13 -18.00 -7.62 8.47
CA PHE A 13 -16.68 -7.51 7.86
C PHE A 13 -16.21 -8.92 7.53
N TYR A 14 -16.62 -9.41 6.36
CA TYR A 14 -15.97 -10.57 5.77
C TYR A 14 -14.49 -10.20 5.59
N GLU A 15 -13.60 -10.88 6.31
CA GLU A 15 -12.17 -10.81 6.01
C GLU A 15 -11.98 -11.46 4.65
N ASP A 16 -11.95 -10.65 3.59
CA ASP A 16 -11.40 -11.07 2.31
C ASP A 16 -9.93 -11.38 2.58
N THR A 17 -9.64 -12.65 2.89
CA THR A 17 -8.33 -13.11 3.32
C THR A 17 -7.31 -13.05 2.18
N GLN A 18 -7.74 -12.63 0.98
CA GLN A 18 -6.86 -12.43 -0.14
C GLN A 18 -6.37 -10.98 -0.11
N PRO A 19 -5.08 -10.73 0.20
CA PRO A 19 -4.50 -9.47 -0.22
C PRO A 19 -4.77 -9.37 -1.72
N SER A 20 -5.29 -8.22 -2.15
CA SER A 20 -5.44 -7.91 -3.57
C SER A 20 -4.12 -8.31 -4.24
N GLY A 21 -4.11 -9.36 -5.08
CA GLY A 21 -2.95 -10.25 -5.28
C GLY A 21 -1.65 -9.59 -5.79
N ASN A 22 -1.71 -8.31 -6.09
CA ASN A 22 -0.61 -7.51 -6.60
C ASN A 22 -0.01 -6.58 -5.55
N VAL A 23 -0.47 -6.61 -4.29
CA VAL A 23 0.06 -5.74 -3.23
C VAL A 23 1.36 -6.31 -2.65
N ARG A 24 2.42 -5.50 -2.63
CA ARG A 24 3.74 -5.83 -2.09
C ARG A 24 4.28 -4.69 -1.23
N THR A 25 5.13 -5.03 -0.26
CA THR A 25 5.91 -4.05 0.49
C THR A 25 7.32 -3.99 -0.08
N ILE A 26 7.77 -2.79 -0.44
CA ILE A 26 9.11 -2.54 -0.98
C ILE A 26 9.80 -1.42 -0.19
N ASP A 27 11.13 -1.46 -0.16
CA ASP A 27 11.95 -0.35 0.30
C ASP A 27 12.33 0.54 -0.89
N VAL A 28 12.06 1.83 -0.77
CA VAL A 28 12.42 2.84 -1.77
C VAL A 28 13.18 3.94 -1.05
N ASP A 29 14.50 3.97 -1.23
CA ASP A 29 15.38 4.98 -0.64
C ASP A 29 15.29 5.02 0.90
N GLY A 30 15.15 3.86 1.55
CA GLY A 30 14.97 3.75 3.00
C GLY A 30 13.55 4.06 3.49
N ALA A 31 12.60 4.30 2.58
CA ALA A 31 11.18 4.43 2.88
C ALA A 31 10.45 3.12 2.57
N MET A 32 9.82 2.53 3.59
CA MET A 32 8.95 1.37 3.41
C MET A 32 7.61 1.78 2.82
N VAL A 33 7.25 1.22 1.67
CA VAL A 33 6.05 1.57 0.90
C VAL A 33 5.29 0.31 0.52
N ILE A 34 3.97 0.33 0.69
CA ILE A 34 3.05 -0.66 0.15
C ILE A 34 2.66 -0.21 -1.26
N VAL A 35 2.91 -1.05 -2.25
CA VAL A 35 2.64 -0.81 -3.65
C VAL A 35 1.77 -1.91 -4.25
N GLU A 36 1.04 -1.58 -5.30
CA GLU A 36 0.32 -2.50 -6.16
C GLU A 36 1.11 -2.66 -7.48
N GLU A 37 1.48 -3.88 -7.83
CA GLU A 37 2.15 -4.20 -9.09
C GLU A 37 1.17 -4.05 -10.25
N MET A 38 1.42 -3.07 -11.12
CA MET A 38 0.62 -2.85 -12.34
C MET A 38 1.19 -3.63 -13.53
N SER A 39 2.51 -3.78 -13.58
CA SER A 39 3.25 -4.51 -14.63
C SER A 39 4.65 -4.86 -14.10
N SER A 40 5.42 -5.65 -14.85
CA SER A 40 6.73 -6.19 -14.42
C SER A 40 7.78 -5.16 -13.96
N SER A 41 7.57 -3.86 -14.16
CA SER A 41 8.45 -2.79 -13.67
C SER A 41 7.70 -1.54 -13.23
N GLU A 42 6.38 -1.60 -13.10
CA GLU A 42 5.54 -0.48 -12.70
C GLU A 42 4.76 -0.82 -11.43
N TYR A 43 4.90 0.04 -10.43
CA TYR A 43 4.31 -0.13 -9.11
C TYR A 43 3.55 1.12 -8.72
N LYS A 44 2.29 0.98 -8.32
CA LYS A 44 1.47 2.09 -7.83
C LYS A 44 1.51 2.14 -6.31
N VAL A 45 1.85 3.29 -5.74
CA VAL A 45 1.85 3.49 -4.30
C VAL A 45 0.42 3.37 -3.76
N VAL A 46 0.21 2.41 -2.87
CA VAL A 46 -1.02 2.27 -2.10
C VAL A 46 -0.90 3.08 -0.82
N ARG A 47 0.21 2.91 -0.09
CA ARG A 47 0.43 3.56 1.21
C ARG A 47 1.90 3.63 1.59
N LEU A 48 2.34 4.78 2.12
CA LEU A 48 3.61 4.92 2.83
C LEU A 48 3.48 4.39 4.27
N ILE A 49 4.40 3.50 4.67
CA ILE A 49 4.48 2.91 6.02
C ILE A 49 5.84 3.16 6.69
N SER A 50 6.57 4.18 6.22
CA SER A 50 7.86 4.54 6.80
C SER A 50 7.72 5.15 8.19
N SER A 51 8.68 4.86 9.06
CA SER A 51 8.81 5.45 10.40
C SER A 51 9.38 6.87 10.37
N ASN A 52 9.97 7.32 9.26
CA ASN A 52 10.52 8.66 9.12
C ASN A 52 9.42 9.63 8.63
N PRO A 53 9.02 10.64 9.42
CA PRO A 53 7.97 11.58 9.04
C PRO A 53 8.34 12.43 7.82
N ARG A 54 9.63 12.63 7.53
CA ARG A 54 10.07 13.40 6.36
C ARG A 54 9.61 12.77 5.05
N HIS A 55 9.51 11.44 4.98
CA HIS A 55 9.04 10.75 3.78
C HIS A 55 7.58 11.08 3.45
N TYR A 56 6.75 11.43 4.43
CA TYR A 56 5.37 11.86 4.18
C TYR A 56 5.27 13.23 3.49
N LEU A 57 6.36 14.01 3.48
CA LEU A 57 6.43 15.31 2.81
C LEU A 57 6.84 15.18 1.34
N GLU A 58 7.32 14.02 0.91
CA GLU A 58 7.75 13.81 -0.46
C GLU A 58 6.61 13.29 -1.32
N SER A 59 6.25 14.04 -2.36
CA SER A 59 5.15 13.69 -3.27
C SER A 59 5.35 12.33 -3.97
N ARG A 60 6.58 11.84 -4.09
CA ARG A 60 6.89 10.53 -4.69
C ARG A 60 6.31 9.35 -3.90
N PHE A 61 6.02 9.54 -2.61
CA PHE A 61 5.43 8.54 -1.74
C PHE A 61 3.92 8.76 -1.51
N ALA A 62 3.32 9.74 -2.19
CA ALA A 62 1.89 9.97 -2.10
C ALA A 62 1.12 8.78 -2.71
N PRO A 63 -0.01 8.37 -2.10
CA PRO A 63 -0.89 7.35 -2.68
C PRO A 63 -1.28 7.69 -4.11
N GLY A 64 -1.23 6.69 -4.99
CA GLY A 64 -1.50 6.82 -6.42
C GLY A 64 -0.28 7.12 -7.30
N THR A 65 0.87 7.44 -6.71
CA THR A 65 2.11 7.67 -7.47
C THR A 65 2.61 6.39 -8.13
N VAL A 66 3.14 6.47 -9.35
CA VAL A 66 3.76 5.32 -10.05
C VAL A 66 5.27 5.37 -9.85
N ILE A 67 5.84 4.24 -9.41
CA ILE A 67 7.27 4.00 -9.21
C ILE A 67 7.73 3.00 -10.26
N TYR A 68 8.82 3.34 -10.94
CA TYR A 68 9.46 2.48 -11.94
C TYR A 68 10.64 1.75 -11.31
N ALA A 69 10.68 0.42 -11.44
CA ALA A 69 11.87 -0.32 -11.06
C ALA A 69 13.04 0.04 -11.99
N LYS A 70 14.18 0.40 -11.41
CA LYS A 70 15.42 0.48 -12.19
C LYS A 70 15.84 -0.95 -12.56
N PRO A 71 16.15 -1.25 -13.84
CA PRO A 71 16.75 -2.52 -14.17
C PRO A 71 18.09 -2.64 -13.45
N GLN A 72 18.29 -3.70 -12.67
CA GLN A 72 19.60 -4.04 -12.13
C GLN A 72 20.43 -4.58 -13.30
N LEU A 73 21.48 -3.85 -13.68
CA LEU A 73 22.42 -4.21 -14.76
C LEU A 73 23.50 -5.15 -14.24
#